data_AF-A0A2U3K8B8-F1
#
_entry.id   AF-A0A2U3K8B8-F1
#
_cell.length_a   1.000
_cell.length_b   1.000
_cell.length_c   1.000
_cell.angle_alpha   90.00
_cell.angle_beta   90.00
_cell.angle_gamma   90.00
#
_symmetry.space_group_name_H-M   'P 1'
#
loop_
_entity.id
_entity.type
_entity.pdbx_description
1 polymer ?
#
loop_
_entity_poly.entity_id
_entity_poly.type
_entity_poly.pdbx_seq_one_letter_code
_entity_poly.pdbx_strand_id
1 'polypeptide(L)'
;MQIDQSVNFSHFGDCVRWYFFMGSRRGGGKVKMFGSRGTRSLLFGVHQFIWHPITVWLAWKELYGTPSWTETVCIALHDIGYWGMKNMDGDEGLKHPEAGAEWVGRMFGDEYRQLVLGHSRSYAQTRKISPSKLCWADKLSIKYELWWLYLPRAWVSGELQEYRVVADRKGFINIKNSHRRWFNKIKEQMINQAKKEVEKVNVQGISQFTIVRFNLSTRN
;
A
#
# COMPACT_ATOMS: atom_id res chain seq x y z
N MET A 1 -19.20 -8.22 46.27
CA MET A 1 -19.18 -7.64 44.91
C MET A 1 -18.24 -8.48 44.05
N GLN A 2 -18.75 -9.57 43.50
CA GLN A 2 -18.15 -10.35 42.42
C GLN A 2 -19.27 -11.26 41.94
N ILE A 3 -19.85 -10.93 40.79
CA ILE A 3 -20.78 -11.80 40.10
C ILE A 3 -20.04 -12.26 38.85
N ASP A 4 -19.68 -13.54 38.88
CA ASP A 4 -19.40 -14.35 37.72
C ASP A 4 -20.69 -14.48 36.90
N GLN A 5 -20.64 -14.13 35.62
CA GLN A 5 -21.64 -14.53 34.63
C GLN A 5 -20.92 -15.00 33.37
N SER A 6 -20.74 -16.31 33.33
CA SER A 6 -20.80 -17.10 32.12
C SER A 6 -22.07 -16.79 31.32
N VAL A 7 -21.90 -16.42 30.05
CA VAL A 7 -22.93 -16.66 29.03
C VAL A 7 -22.24 -17.24 27.80
N ASN A 8 -22.52 -18.53 27.59
CA ASN A 8 -22.30 -19.25 26.36
C ASN A 8 -23.07 -18.59 25.21
N PHE A 9 -22.39 -18.32 24.09
CA PHE A 9 -23.01 -18.38 22.77
C PHE A 9 -22.30 -19.47 21.96
N SER A 10 -22.83 -20.68 22.12
CA SER A 10 -22.76 -21.71 21.11
C SER A 10 -23.57 -21.27 19.89
N HIS A 11 -23.16 -21.74 18.70
CA HIS A 11 -23.77 -21.52 17.38
C HIS A 11 -23.44 -20.20 16.66
N PHE A 12 -22.21 -20.11 16.18
CA PHE A 12 -21.99 -19.74 14.77
C PHE A 12 -21.02 -20.76 14.16
N GLY A 13 -21.61 -21.90 13.79
CA GLY A 13 -20.94 -22.97 13.06
C GLY A 13 -20.55 -22.55 11.65
N ASP A 14 -19.52 -23.21 11.15
CA ASP A 14 -19.38 -23.56 9.73
C ASP A 14 -18.87 -22.49 8.75
N CYS A 15 -17.78 -21.80 9.09
CA CYS A 15 -16.86 -21.27 8.07
C CYS A 15 -15.35 -21.46 8.33
N VAL A 16 -14.97 -22.09 9.45
CA VAL A 16 -13.54 -22.23 9.84
C VAL A 16 -12.96 -23.61 9.50
N ARG A 17 -13.76 -24.54 8.97
CA ARG A 17 -13.34 -25.94 8.76
C ARG A 17 -12.53 -26.19 7.47
N TRP A 18 -12.27 -25.17 6.66
CA TRP A 18 -11.33 -25.25 5.52
C TRP A 18 -9.87 -24.90 5.89
N TYR A 19 -9.60 -24.42 7.11
CA TYR A 19 -8.30 -23.87 7.48
C TYR A 19 -7.28 -24.86 8.10
N PHE A 20 -7.57 -26.16 8.15
CA PHE A 20 -6.69 -27.13 8.84
C PHE A 20 -6.44 -28.46 8.09
N PHE A 21 -6.49 -28.48 6.76
CA PHE A 21 -6.18 -29.70 5.99
C PHE A 21 -5.14 -29.54 4.87
N MET A 22 -4.09 -28.74 5.05
CA MET A 22 -2.85 -28.86 4.24
C MET A 22 -1.60 -28.49 5.03
N GLY A 23 -1.48 -29.00 6.26
CA GLY A 23 -0.40 -28.69 7.18
C GLY A 23 0.43 -29.88 7.65
N SER A 24 0.52 -30.97 6.89
CA SER A 24 1.57 -31.99 7.12
C SER A 24 1.67 -32.98 5.95
N ARG A 25 2.46 -32.65 4.93
CA ARG A 25 3.15 -33.66 4.11
C ARG A 25 4.53 -33.14 3.72
N ARG A 26 5.56 -33.77 4.31
CA ARG A 26 6.92 -33.80 3.76
C ARG A 26 6.82 -34.41 2.36
N GLY A 27 7.20 -33.66 1.35
CA GLY A 27 7.17 -34.10 -0.05
C GLY A 27 7.38 -32.90 -0.98
N GLY A 28 8.61 -32.74 -1.45
CA GLY A 28 9.00 -31.65 -2.34
C GLY A 28 8.28 -31.74 -3.69
N GLY A 29 7.34 -30.84 -3.90
CA GLY A 29 6.87 -30.44 -5.21
C GLY A 29 6.77 -28.93 -5.20
N LYS A 30 7.64 -28.22 -5.94
CA LYS A 30 7.46 -26.79 -6.18
C LYS A 30 6.14 -26.65 -6.94
N VAL A 31 5.08 -26.23 -6.27
CA VAL A 31 3.84 -25.83 -6.96
C VAL A 31 4.24 -24.69 -7.88
N LYS A 32 4.31 -24.97 -9.20
CA LYS A 32 4.53 -23.95 -10.22
C LYS A 32 3.27 -23.10 -10.26
N MET A 33 3.27 -22.01 -9.49
CA MET A 33 2.23 -21.01 -9.56
C MET A 33 2.29 -20.31 -10.92
N PHE A 34 1.12 -20.01 -11.48
CA PHE A 34 1.01 -19.35 -12.78
C PHE A 34 1.60 -17.94 -12.75
N GLY A 35 2.47 -17.61 -13.71
CA GLY A 35 3.05 -16.28 -13.89
C GLY A 35 4.11 -15.87 -12.85
N SER A 36 4.75 -14.71 -13.09
CA SER A 36 5.67 -14.11 -12.12
C SER A 36 4.90 -13.64 -10.87
N ARG A 37 5.60 -13.33 -9.77
CA ARG A 37 4.92 -12.81 -8.56
C ARG A 37 4.26 -11.47 -8.81
N GLY A 38 4.92 -10.57 -9.54
CA GLY A 38 4.35 -9.28 -9.92
C GLY A 38 3.08 -9.42 -10.77
N THR A 39 3.06 -10.33 -11.75
CA THR A 39 1.83 -10.64 -12.51
C THR A 39 0.71 -11.15 -11.60
N ARG A 40 1.01 -12.03 -10.65
CA ARG A 40 0.02 -12.51 -9.68
C ARG A 40 -0.50 -11.39 -8.77
N SER A 41 0.39 -10.49 -8.33
CA SER A 41 0.02 -9.31 -7.53
C SER A 41 -0.99 -8.44 -8.26
N LEU A 42 -0.73 -8.14 -9.54
CA LEU A 42 -1.62 -7.35 -10.38
C LEU A 42 -2.94 -8.06 -10.70
N LEU A 43 -2.95 -9.37 -10.91
CA LEU A 43 -4.17 -10.09 -11.28
C LEU A 43 -5.09 -10.36 -10.08
N PHE A 44 -4.54 -10.75 -8.93
CA PHE A 44 -5.34 -11.17 -7.78
C PHE A 44 -4.67 -10.96 -6.41
N GLY A 45 -3.51 -10.32 -6.35
CA GLY A 45 -2.81 -10.04 -5.09
C GLY A 45 -3.11 -8.68 -4.52
N VAL A 46 -2.12 -8.09 -3.86
CA VAL A 46 -2.27 -6.81 -3.15
C VAL A 46 -2.51 -5.66 -4.11
N HIS A 47 -1.77 -5.60 -5.22
CA HIS A 47 -1.85 -4.53 -6.21
C HIS A 47 -2.86 -4.83 -7.33
N GLN A 48 -3.98 -5.47 -7.00
CA GLN A 48 -4.94 -5.89 -8.02
C GLN A 48 -5.44 -4.71 -8.84
N PHE A 49 -5.35 -4.78 -10.17
CA PHE A 49 -5.51 -3.65 -11.11
C PHE A 49 -6.88 -2.93 -11.12
N ILE A 50 -7.87 -3.42 -10.37
CA ILE A 50 -9.18 -2.77 -10.20
C ILE A 50 -9.33 -2.27 -8.76
N TRP A 51 -9.23 -3.18 -7.80
CA TRP A 51 -9.50 -2.93 -6.39
C TRP A 51 -8.47 -1.98 -5.76
N HIS A 52 -7.18 -2.18 -6.04
CA HIS A 52 -6.13 -1.31 -5.50
C HIS A 52 -6.26 0.12 -6.03
N PRO A 53 -6.40 0.37 -7.35
CA PRO A 53 -6.69 1.73 -7.83
C PRO A 53 -7.93 2.38 -7.20
N ILE A 54 -9.00 1.62 -6.93
CA ILE A 54 -10.19 2.14 -6.24
C ILE A 54 -9.86 2.59 -4.82
N THR A 55 -9.13 1.78 -4.03
CA THR A 55 -8.77 2.15 -2.65
C THR A 55 -7.77 3.31 -2.62
N VAL A 56 -6.86 3.41 -3.59
CA VAL A 56 -5.97 4.56 -3.77
C VAL A 56 -6.75 5.81 -4.16
N TRP A 57 -7.76 5.70 -5.02
CA TRP A 57 -8.63 6.82 -5.39
C TRP A 57 -9.41 7.36 -4.20
N LEU A 58 -9.95 6.47 -3.34
CA LEU A 58 -10.61 6.87 -2.09
C LEU A 58 -9.65 7.58 -1.14
N ALA A 59 -8.44 7.05 -1.00
CA ALA A 59 -7.38 7.65 -0.19
C ALA A 59 -6.93 9.02 -0.71
N TRP A 60 -6.79 9.16 -2.03
CA TRP A 60 -6.52 10.44 -2.68
C TRP A 60 -7.62 11.44 -2.34
N LYS A 61 -8.89 11.03 -2.47
CA LYS A 61 -10.04 11.88 -2.16
C LYS A 61 -10.03 12.36 -0.72
N GLU A 62 -9.66 11.52 0.24
CA GLU A 62 -9.54 11.89 1.64
C GLU A 62 -8.38 12.87 1.91
N LEU A 63 -7.24 12.69 1.22
CA LEU A 63 -6.05 13.49 1.45
C LEU A 63 -6.08 14.86 0.75
N TYR A 64 -6.60 14.90 -0.48
CA TYR A 64 -6.39 16.02 -1.40
C TYR A 64 -7.68 16.50 -2.07
N GLY A 65 -8.82 15.87 -1.81
CA GLY A 65 -10.07 16.11 -2.53
C GLY A 65 -10.18 15.28 -3.81
N THR A 66 -11.25 15.48 -4.58
CA THR A 66 -11.56 14.65 -5.75
C THR A 66 -10.42 14.73 -6.78
N PRO A 67 -9.79 13.59 -7.17
CA PRO A 67 -8.76 13.61 -8.20
C PRO A 67 -9.36 14.02 -9.54
N SER A 68 -8.58 14.77 -10.32
CA SER A 68 -8.84 15.05 -11.71
C SER A 68 -8.84 13.77 -12.55
N TRP A 69 -9.32 13.87 -13.80
CA TRP A 69 -9.22 12.78 -14.76
C TRP A 69 -7.77 12.31 -14.94
N THR A 70 -6.83 13.24 -15.07
CA THR A 70 -5.41 12.93 -15.27
C THR A 70 -4.80 12.21 -14.06
N GLU A 71 -5.10 12.66 -12.85
CA GLU A 71 -4.68 11.99 -11.61
C GLU A 71 -5.32 10.60 -11.47
N THR A 72 -6.57 10.44 -11.92
CA THR A 72 -7.25 9.13 -11.95
C THR A 72 -6.53 8.14 -12.87
N VAL A 73 -6.07 8.58 -14.05
CA VAL A 73 -5.25 7.75 -14.94
C VAL A 73 -3.89 7.43 -14.31
N CYS A 74 -3.26 8.40 -13.63
CA CYS A 74 -2.02 8.17 -12.88
C CYS A 74 -2.20 7.10 -11.80
N ILE A 75 -3.30 7.16 -11.03
CA ILE A 75 -3.65 6.15 -10.02
C ILE A 75 -3.87 4.79 -10.67
N ALA A 76 -4.55 4.71 -11.82
CA ALA A 76 -4.81 3.43 -12.47
C ALA A 76 -3.52 2.75 -12.99
N LEU A 77 -2.55 3.52 -13.47
CA LEU A 77 -1.35 3.00 -14.13
C LEU A 77 -0.11 2.92 -13.24
N HIS A 78 -0.15 3.42 -12.01
CA HIS A 78 1.07 3.57 -11.19
C HIS A 78 1.85 2.27 -10.95
N ASP A 79 1.14 1.15 -10.82
CA ASP A 79 1.70 -0.17 -10.50
C ASP A 79 1.87 -1.10 -11.71
N ILE A 80 1.54 -0.65 -12.93
CA ILE A 80 1.57 -1.51 -14.12
C ILE A 80 2.96 -2.13 -14.37
N GLY A 81 4.02 -1.48 -13.88
CA GLY A 81 5.39 -1.97 -13.96
C GLY A 81 5.64 -3.29 -13.23
N TYR A 82 4.77 -3.71 -12.30
CA TYR A 82 4.90 -5.04 -11.68
C TYR A 82 4.66 -6.20 -12.66
N TRP A 83 4.11 -5.95 -13.85
CA TRP A 83 3.83 -7.00 -14.82
C TRP A 83 5.11 -7.75 -15.22
N GLY A 84 5.13 -9.06 -15.03
CA GLY A 84 6.28 -9.91 -15.37
C GLY A 84 7.43 -9.88 -14.35
N MET A 85 7.38 -9.06 -13.30
CA MET A 85 8.44 -8.98 -12.30
C MET A 85 8.53 -10.24 -11.43
N LYS A 86 9.72 -10.82 -11.34
CA LYS A 86 9.93 -12.05 -10.55
C LYS A 86 10.13 -11.74 -9.08
N ASN A 87 10.91 -10.69 -8.78
CA ASN A 87 11.21 -10.26 -7.42
C ASN A 87 10.75 -8.80 -7.19
N MET A 88 9.61 -8.65 -6.52
CA MET A 88 9.01 -7.32 -6.24
C MET A 88 9.74 -6.55 -5.14
N ASP A 89 10.50 -7.23 -4.27
CA ASP A 89 11.27 -6.60 -3.19
C ASP A 89 12.76 -6.41 -3.55
N GLY A 90 13.18 -6.82 -4.76
CA GLY A 90 14.55 -6.68 -5.26
C GLY A 90 14.76 -5.48 -6.18
N ASP A 91 15.93 -5.41 -6.81
CA ASP A 91 16.29 -4.31 -7.73
C ASP A 91 15.35 -4.19 -8.94
N GLU A 92 14.77 -5.30 -9.40
CA GLU A 92 13.72 -5.29 -10.43
C GLU A 92 12.48 -4.57 -9.91
N GLY A 93 11.98 -4.99 -8.75
CA GLY A 93 10.84 -4.39 -8.08
C GLY A 93 11.02 -2.90 -7.77
N LEU A 94 12.24 -2.44 -7.50
CA LEU A 94 12.53 -1.02 -7.29
C LEU A 94 12.09 -0.15 -8.49
N LYS A 95 12.13 -0.69 -9.71
CA LYS A 95 11.86 0.03 -10.96
C LYS A 95 10.39 -0.03 -11.41
N HIS A 96 9.49 -0.65 -10.64
CA HIS A 96 8.06 -0.71 -11.02
C HIS A 96 7.42 0.66 -11.36
N PRO A 97 7.84 1.80 -10.77
CA PRO A 97 7.25 3.10 -11.14
C PRO A 97 7.60 3.55 -12.56
N GLU A 98 8.71 3.08 -13.14
CA GLU A 98 9.25 3.59 -14.40
C GLU A 98 8.28 3.34 -15.58
N ALA A 99 7.69 2.15 -15.64
CA ALA A 99 6.77 1.80 -16.73
C ALA A 99 5.50 2.67 -16.71
N GLY A 100 4.82 2.76 -15.56
CA GLY A 100 3.63 3.60 -15.42
C GLY A 100 3.91 5.07 -15.69
N ALA A 101 5.05 5.57 -15.18
CA ALA A 101 5.49 6.95 -15.37
C ALA A 101 5.79 7.30 -16.83
N GLU A 102 6.35 6.35 -17.60
CA GLU A 102 6.60 6.56 -19.02
C GLU A 102 5.29 6.74 -19.79
N TRP A 103 4.29 5.89 -19.53
CA TRP A 103 2.97 5.99 -20.16
C TRP A 103 2.29 7.32 -19.84
N VAL A 104 2.15 7.67 -18.56
CA VAL A 104 1.47 8.92 -18.19
C VAL A 104 2.26 10.16 -18.61
N GLY A 105 3.60 10.09 -18.61
CA GLY A 105 4.47 11.16 -19.06
C GLY A 105 4.27 11.47 -20.55
N ARG A 106 4.11 10.44 -21.38
CA ARG A 106 3.78 10.60 -22.81
C ARG A 106 2.39 11.20 -23.02
N MET A 107 1.43 10.87 -22.17
CA MET A 107 0.04 11.32 -22.31
C MET A 107 -0.18 12.75 -21.81
N PHE A 108 0.49 13.12 -20.71
CA PHE A 108 0.13 14.33 -19.95
C PHE A 108 1.33 15.20 -19.55
N GLY A 109 2.57 14.77 -19.83
CA GLY A 109 3.78 15.54 -19.59
C GLY A 109 4.54 15.17 -18.31
N ASP A 110 5.67 15.85 -18.11
CA ASP A 110 6.67 15.49 -17.09
C ASP A 110 6.17 15.65 -15.65
N GLU A 111 5.22 16.56 -15.37
CA GLU A 111 4.64 16.69 -14.04
C GLU A 111 3.99 15.38 -13.56
N TYR A 112 3.19 14.75 -14.41
CA TYR A 112 2.50 13.49 -14.10
C TYR A 112 3.44 12.29 -14.13
N ARG A 113 4.50 12.36 -14.95
CA ARG A 113 5.62 11.41 -14.87
C ARG A 113 6.25 11.44 -13.49
N GLN A 114 6.56 12.62 -12.94
CA GLN A 114 7.13 12.75 -11.60
C GLN A 114 6.14 12.32 -10.51
N LEU A 115 4.84 12.60 -10.69
CA LEU A 115 3.79 12.12 -9.79
C LEU A 115 3.82 10.60 -9.67
N VAL A 116 3.92 9.88 -10.80
CA VAL A 116 4.00 8.41 -10.79
C VAL A 116 5.37 7.92 -10.35
N LEU A 117 6.50 8.47 -10.80
CA LEU A 117 7.82 8.03 -10.34
C LEU A 117 7.98 8.13 -8.81
N GLY A 118 7.47 9.22 -8.23
CA GLY A 118 7.60 9.49 -6.81
C GLY A 118 6.66 8.68 -5.92
N HIS A 119 5.81 7.79 -6.45
CA HIS A 119 4.87 7.03 -5.63
C HIS A 119 5.57 5.95 -4.77
N SER A 120 6.70 5.42 -5.23
CA SER A 120 7.51 4.46 -4.47
C SER A 120 8.55 5.17 -3.63
N ARG A 121 8.49 5.01 -2.30
CA ARG A 121 9.48 5.61 -1.37
C ARG A 121 10.89 5.11 -1.62
N SER A 122 11.05 3.81 -1.86
CA SER A 122 12.37 3.22 -2.09
C SER A 122 12.99 3.75 -3.38
N TYR A 123 12.17 3.92 -4.43
CA TYR A 123 12.61 4.54 -5.67
C TYR A 123 12.98 6.02 -5.44
N ALA A 124 12.13 6.77 -4.74
CA ALA A 124 12.35 8.16 -4.41
C ALA A 124 13.65 8.37 -3.61
N GLN A 125 13.90 7.54 -2.61
CA GLN A 125 15.14 7.55 -1.81
C GLN A 125 16.38 7.27 -2.67
N THR A 126 16.31 6.27 -3.55
CA THR A 126 17.42 5.90 -4.44
C THR A 126 17.76 7.03 -5.41
N ARG A 127 16.74 7.72 -5.92
CA ARG A 127 16.89 8.86 -6.85
C ARG A 127 17.05 10.22 -6.15
N LYS A 128 17.07 10.26 -4.81
CA LYS A 128 17.11 11.49 -4.00
C LYS A 128 16.01 12.51 -4.36
N ILE A 129 14.83 12.01 -4.76
CA ILE A 129 13.64 12.83 -5.00
C ILE A 129 12.67 12.73 -3.82
N SER A 130 11.83 13.74 -3.65
CA SER A 130 10.77 13.71 -2.63
C SER A 130 9.64 12.76 -3.05
N PRO A 131 9.06 11.98 -2.11
CA PRO A 131 7.86 11.20 -2.39
C PRO A 131 6.72 12.09 -2.90
N SER A 132 6.00 11.62 -3.92
CA SER A 132 4.91 12.36 -4.53
C SER A 132 3.62 12.27 -3.71
N LYS A 133 2.59 13.07 -4.06
CA LYS A 133 1.24 12.93 -3.48
C LYS A 133 0.69 11.50 -3.63
N LEU A 134 0.97 10.86 -4.76
CA LEU A 134 0.52 9.50 -5.04
C LEU A 134 1.13 8.48 -4.07
N CYS A 135 2.34 8.70 -3.57
CA CYS A 135 2.95 7.84 -2.55
C CYS A 135 2.09 7.77 -1.29
N TRP A 136 1.58 8.90 -0.83
CA TRP A 136 0.84 8.97 0.43
C TRP A 136 -0.59 8.46 0.26
N ALA A 137 -1.22 8.73 -0.87
CA ALA A 137 -2.50 8.12 -1.24
C ALA A 137 -2.38 6.60 -1.35
N ASP A 138 -1.34 6.08 -2.01
CA ASP A 138 -1.05 4.65 -2.09
C ASP A 138 -0.89 4.02 -0.71
N LYS A 139 -0.12 4.64 0.19
CA LYS A 139 0.05 4.11 1.55
C LYS A 139 -1.23 4.15 2.37
N LEU A 140 -2.03 5.21 2.24
CA LEU A 140 -3.30 5.33 2.95
C LEU A 140 -4.37 4.38 2.41
N SER A 141 -4.25 3.88 1.18
CA SER A 141 -5.23 2.97 0.54
C SER A 141 -5.59 1.76 1.42
N ILE A 142 -4.64 1.25 2.21
CA ILE A 142 -4.85 0.15 3.16
C ILE A 142 -5.90 0.46 4.24
N LYS A 143 -6.22 1.74 4.45
CA LYS A 143 -7.36 2.17 5.28
C LYS A 143 -8.67 1.56 4.77
N TYR A 144 -8.87 1.55 3.46
CA TYR A 144 -10.08 1.06 2.79
C TYR A 144 -10.02 -0.45 2.51
N GLU A 145 -8.89 -1.09 2.82
CA GLU A 145 -8.76 -2.53 2.72
C GLU A 145 -9.45 -3.24 3.90
N LEU A 146 -10.33 -4.18 3.54
CA LEU A 146 -10.95 -5.09 4.49
C LEU A 146 -10.02 -6.29 4.68
N TRP A 147 -9.74 -6.63 5.95
CA TRP A 147 -8.76 -7.68 6.28
C TRP A 147 -9.10 -9.04 5.63
N TRP A 148 -10.40 -9.36 5.50
CA TRP A 148 -10.87 -10.61 4.92
C TRP A 148 -10.76 -10.64 3.40
N LEU A 149 -10.62 -9.49 2.74
CA LEU A 149 -10.36 -9.40 1.30
C LEU A 149 -8.84 -9.32 1.03
N TYR A 150 -8.11 -8.55 1.84
CA TYR A 150 -6.67 -8.37 1.70
C TYR A 150 -5.88 -9.65 1.98
N LEU A 151 -6.14 -10.31 3.12
CA LEU A 151 -5.31 -11.44 3.56
C LEU A 151 -5.38 -12.64 2.61
N PRO A 152 -6.54 -13.05 2.07
CA PRO A 152 -6.59 -14.12 1.08
C PRO A 152 -5.85 -13.76 -0.20
N ARG A 153 -6.04 -12.54 -0.74
CA ARG A 153 -5.33 -12.08 -1.95
C ARG A 153 -3.81 -12.09 -1.77
N ALA A 154 -3.34 -11.49 -0.68
CA ALA A 154 -1.92 -11.47 -0.33
C ALA A 154 -1.34 -12.88 -0.11
N TRP A 155 -2.15 -13.81 0.41
CA TRP A 155 -1.74 -15.21 0.59
C TRP A 155 -1.66 -15.96 -0.74
N VAL A 156 -2.67 -15.85 -1.61
CA VAL A 156 -2.72 -16.52 -2.91
C VAL A 156 -1.66 -15.96 -3.86
N SER A 157 -1.31 -14.67 -3.78
CA SER A 157 -0.19 -14.11 -4.56
C SER A 157 1.19 -14.52 -4.01
N GLY A 158 1.27 -14.95 -2.76
CA GLY A 158 2.50 -15.27 -2.04
C GLY A 158 3.22 -14.04 -1.46
N GLU A 159 2.62 -12.86 -1.52
CA GLU A 159 3.16 -11.61 -0.96
C GLU A 159 3.10 -11.61 0.57
N LEU A 160 2.08 -12.23 1.16
CA LEU A 160 1.89 -12.26 2.62
C LEU A 160 3.08 -12.88 3.34
N GLN A 161 3.67 -13.96 2.81
CA GLN A 161 4.82 -14.63 3.41
C GLN A 161 6.05 -13.73 3.37
N GLU A 162 6.30 -13.06 2.24
CA GLU A 162 7.45 -12.16 2.07
C GLU A 162 7.36 -10.97 3.00
N TYR A 163 6.20 -10.29 3.02
CA TYR A 163 6.01 -9.13 3.86
C TYR A 163 6.15 -9.44 5.35
N ARG A 164 5.75 -10.63 5.77
CA ARG A 164 5.90 -11.07 7.16
C ARG A 164 7.34 -11.39 7.52
N VAL A 165 8.08 -12.03 6.63
CA VAL A 165 9.52 -12.28 6.81
C VAL A 165 10.28 -10.95 6.88
N VAL A 166 9.98 -10.00 6.00
CA VAL A 166 10.57 -8.66 6.01
C VAL A 166 10.20 -7.91 7.29
N ALA A 167 8.94 -7.97 7.72
CA ALA A 167 8.49 -7.31 8.95
C ALA A 167 9.14 -7.89 10.21
N ASP A 168 9.36 -9.20 10.25
CA ASP A 168 10.06 -9.89 11.35
C ASP A 168 11.54 -9.49 11.38
N ARG A 169 12.23 -9.53 10.23
CA ARG A 169 13.64 -9.10 10.09
C ARG A 169 13.87 -7.66 10.52
N LYS A 170 12.91 -6.76 10.23
CA LYS A 170 12.97 -5.35 10.63
C LYS A 170 12.57 -5.11 12.09
N GLY A 171 12.27 -6.16 12.86
CA GLY A 171 11.78 -6.04 14.23
C GLY A 171 10.42 -5.37 14.36
N PHE A 172 9.66 -5.23 13.26
CA PHE A 172 8.38 -4.53 13.27
C PHE A 172 7.30 -5.37 13.96
N ILE A 173 7.15 -6.64 13.57
CA ILE A 173 6.26 -7.58 14.25
C ILE A 173 6.76 -9.00 14.05
N ASN A 174 6.71 -9.79 15.12
CA ASN A 174 7.18 -11.17 15.08
C ASN A 174 6.31 -12.03 14.14
N ILE A 175 6.94 -12.88 13.33
CA ILE A 175 6.28 -13.78 12.37
C ILE A 175 5.30 -14.78 13.02
N LYS A 176 5.39 -15.04 14.33
CA LYS A 176 4.46 -15.89 15.08
C LYS A 176 3.11 -15.24 15.36
N ASN A 177 2.96 -13.92 15.19
CA ASN A 177 1.68 -13.24 15.40
C ASN A 177 0.65 -13.66 14.35
N SER A 178 -0.64 -13.53 14.64
CA SER A 178 -1.67 -13.83 13.63
C SER A 178 -1.56 -12.92 12.39
N HIS A 179 -2.02 -13.40 11.23
CA HIS A 179 -2.09 -12.59 10.01
C HIS A 179 -2.92 -11.31 10.20
N ARG A 180 -4.02 -11.42 10.95
CA ARG A 180 -4.86 -10.28 11.31
C ARG A 180 -4.14 -9.25 12.16
N ARG A 181 -3.35 -9.68 13.16
CA ARG A 181 -2.58 -8.75 14.00
C ARG A 181 -1.48 -8.04 13.21
N TRP A 182 -0.81 -8.76 12.32
CA TRP A 182 0.15 -8.15 11.38
C TRP A 182 -0.53 -7.12 10.47
N PHE A 183 -1.67 -7.47 9.87
CA PHE A 183 -2.42 -6.57 9.00
C PHE A 183 -2.84 -5.30 9.74
N ASN A 184 -3.43 -5.43 10.94
CA ASN A 184 -3.84 -4.29 11.76
C ASN A 184 -2.66 -3.36 12.08
N LYS A 185 -1.49 -3.93 12.40
CA LYS A 185 -0.30 -3.14 12.73
C LYS A 185 0.26 -2.40 11.51
N ILE A 186 0.31 -3.06 10.34
CA ILE A 186 0.70 -2.41 9.09
C ILE A 186 -0.29 -1.30 8.73
N LYS A 187 -1.60 -1.57 8.84
CA LYS A 187 -2.65 -0.59 8.59
C LYS A 187 -2.48 0.66 9.45
N GLU A 188 -2.28 0.49 10.75
CA GLU A 188 -2.02 1.59 11.68
C GLU A 188 -0.75 2.38 11.30
N GLN A 189 0.35 1.68 10.99
CA GLN A 189 1.61 2.31 10.59
C GLN A 189 1.43 3.17 9.34
N MET A 190 0.77 2.66 8.30
CA MET A 190 0.61 3.37 7.04
C MET A 190 -0.31 4.58 7.17
N ILE A 191 -1.41 4.46 7.93
CA ILE A 191 -2.29 5.59 8.25
C ILE A 191 -1.52 6.68 8.98
N ASN A 192 -0.72 6.31 9.99
CA ASN A 192 0.08 7.28 10.75
C ASN A 192 1.16 7.95 9.88
N GLN A 193 1.76 7.22 8.93
CA GLN A 193 2.71 7.79 7.98
C GLN A 193 2.05 8.79 7.05
N ALA A 194 0.90 8.45 6.45
CA ALA A 194 0.19 9.36 5.57
C ALA A 194 -0.24 10.65 6.29
N LYS A 195 -0.79 10.54 7.51
CA LYS A 195 -1.22 11.71 8.31
C LYS A 195 -0.07 12.67 8.64
N LYS A 196 1.08 12.13 9.08
CA LYS A 196 2.27 12.95 9.40
C LYS A 196 2.75 13.78 8.22
N GLU A 197 2.59 13.28 7.01
CA GLU A 197 3.05 13.98 5.81
C GLU A 197 2.08 15.08 5.40
N VAL A 198 0.77 14.84 5.54
CA VAL A 198 -0.23 15.91 5.40
C VAL A 198 0.00 17.03 6.41
N GLU A 199 0.27 16.67 7.67
CA GLU A 199 0.58 17.64 8.72
C GLU A 199 1.82 18.47 8.39
N LYS A 200 2.91 17.85 7.91
CA LYS A 200 4.12 18.57 7.46
C LYS A 200 3.82 19.58 6.36
N VAL A 201 3.06 19.17 5.35
CA VAL A 201 2.69 20.05 4.22
C VAL A 201 1.84 21.22 4.72
N ASN A 202 0.88 20.98 5.62
CA ASN A 202 0.04 22.03 6.20
C ASN A 202 0.85 23.03 7.03
N VAL A 203 1.78 22.55 7.87
CA VAL A 203 2.65 23.42 8.69
C VAL A 203 3.58 24.26 7.82
N GLN A 204 4.15 23.69 6.76
CA GLN A 204 4.99 24.44 5.81
C GLN A 204 4.19 25.49 5.03
N GLY A 205 2.96 25.16 4.64
CA GLY A 205 2.05 26.11 3.99
C GLY A 205 1.71 27.31 4.88
N ILE A 206 1.44 27.08 6.17
CA ILE A 206 1.18 28.15 7.15
C ILE A 206 2.44 29.01 7.35
N SER A 207 3.62 28.39 7.49
CA SER A 207 4.88 29.12 7.68
C SER A 207 5.21 30.03 6.49
N GLN A 208 5.03 29.56 5.25
CA GLN A 208 5.22 30.39 4.07
C GLN A 208 4.20 31.54 3.98
N PHE A 209 2.93 31.28 4.34
CA PHE A 209 1.90 32.30 4.36
C PHE A 209 2.16 33.40 5.40
N THR A 210 2.67 33.04 6.58
CA THR A 210 3.08 33.99 7.61
C THR A 210 4.29 34.83 7.18
N ILE A 211 5.30 34.23 6.52
CA ILE A 211 6.47 34.96 6.01
C ILE A 211 6.08 35.96 4.91
N VAL A 212 5.21 35.56 3.99
CA VAL A 212 4.71 36.46 2.93
C VAL A 212 3.90 37.61 3.52
N ARG A 213 3.05 37.36 4.53
CA ARG A 213 2.32 38.43 5.23
C ARG A 213 3.23 39.40 5.97
N PHE A 214 4.30 38.90 6.60
CA PHE A 214 5.26 39.75 7.30
C PHE A 214 6.04 40.67 6.33
N ASN A 215 6.46 40.15 5.17
CA ASN A 215 7.20 40.91 4.16
C ASN A 215 6.35 41.94 3.40
N LEU A 216 5.03 41.74 3.33
CA LEU A 216 4.10 42.73 2.78
C LEU A 216 3.77 43.84 3.79
N SER A 217 3.87 43.57 5.09
CA SER A 217 3.62 44.55 6.15
C SER A 217 4.80 45.49 6.41
N THR A 218 6.01 45.15 6.00
CA THR A 218 7.23 45.95 6.19
C THR A 218 7.61 46.80 4.97
N ARG A 219 6.77 46.81 3.93
CA ARG A 219 6.95 47.59 2.69
C ARG A 219 5.95 48.76 2.53
N ASN A 220 5.38 49.24 3.63
CA ASN A 220 4.59 50.48 3.67
C ASN A 220 5.25 51.52 4.57
#